data_AF-A0A7V1TW49-F1
#
_entry.id   AF-A0A7V1TW49-F1
#
_cell.length_a   1.000
_cell.length_b   1.000
_cell.length_c   1.000
_cell.angle_alpha   90.00
_cell.angle_beta   90.00
_cell.angle_gamma   90.00
#
_symmetry.space_group_name_H-M   'P 1'
#
loop_
_entity.id
_entity.type
_entity.pdbx_description
1 polymer ?
#
loop_
_entity_poly.entity_id
_entity_poly.type
_entity_poly.pdbx_seq_one_letter_code
_entity_poly.pdbx_strand_id
1 'polypeptide(L)'
;MTQIFSFSSLIFVPLGLIWLIQTKTAGMEEVTQRRFLKTTLVIAGLVSLIVSIGAFSQNHTSLAILFLATSFIALTRTFLKLKNERLKTEFLPLYLIIVPIVVAFARFGFIENAVEMSRRIAIKNSETLIQSIENYHKTHGHYPISLQALHYDISPEVIGISQYFYEPNGNSYNVYFKQFSDELDADEIVMYNKLNEHYFTAHSQDILEYTGETLELRRGDRRRVQLSAPNWISINFE
;
A
#
# COMPACT_ATOMS: atom_id res chain seq x y z
N MET A 1 6.19 -7.75 4.64
CA MET A 1 5.72 -8.32 5.93
C MET A 1 4.25 -8.02 6.31
N THR A 2 3.40 -7.56 5.39
CA THR A 2 2.07 -7.04 5.73
C THR A 2 0.96 -8.07 5.86
N GLN A 3 1.11 -9.29 5.33
CA GLN A 3 0.15 -10.38 5.57
C GLN A 3 -0.07 -10.58 7.08
N ILE A 4 1.02 -10.59 7.85
CA ILE A 4 1.02 -10.75 9.31
C ILE A 4 0.19 -9.64 10.00
N PHE A 5 0.29 -8.39 9.55
CA PHE A 5 -0.41 -7.26 10.18
C PHE A 5 -1.94 -7.33 10.00
N SER A 6 -2.45 -7.71 8.82
CA SER A 6 -3.91 -7.84 8.64
C SER A 6 -4.47 -9.06 9.34
N PHE A 7 -3.73 -10.17 9.37
CA PHE A 7 -4.15 -11.38 10.08
C PHE A 7 -4.04 -11.24 11.60
N SER A 8 -3.20 -10.34 12.11
CA SER A 8 -3.11 -10.08 13.56
C SER A 8 -4.46 -9.65 14.15
N SER A 9 -5.30 -8.96 13.38
CA SER A 9 -6.65 -8.57 13.81
C SER A 9 -7.61 -9.76 13.93
N LEU A 10 -7.38 -10.87 13.21
CA LEU A 10 -8.24 -12.05 13.30
C LEU A 10 -8.18 -12.73 14.66
N ILE A 11 -7.16 -12.45 15.49
CA ILE A 11 -7.09 -12.96 16.87
C ILE A 11 -8.26 -12.44 17.74
N PHE A 12 -8.88 -11.32 17.36
CA PHE A 12 -10.07 -10.79 18.04
C PHE A 12 -11.34 -11.60 17.73
N VAL A 13 -11.40 -12.31 16.61
CA VAL A 13 -12.56 -13.11 16.19
C VAL A 13 -12.86 -14.25 17.18
N PRO A 14 -11.91 -15.15 17.54
CA PRO A 14 -12.20 -16.20 18.52
C PRO A 14 -12.53 -15.64 19.90
N LEU A 15 -11.90 -14.53 20.31
CA LEU A 15 -12.24 -13.82 21.54
C LEU A 15 -13.68 -13.28 21.54
N GLY A 16 -14.11 -12.66 20.44
CA GLY A 16 -15.47 -12.19 20.26
C GLY A 16 -16.49 -13.33 20.24
N LEU A 17 -16.16 -14.45 19.59
CA LEU A 17 -17.02 -15.65 19.56
C LEU A 17 -17.19 -16.27 20.94
N ILE A 18 -16.10 -16.46 21.70
CA ILE A 18 -16.17 -17.00 23.06
C ILE A 18 -17.01 -16.08 23.95
N TRP A 19 -16.82 -14.76 23.84
CA TRP A 19 -17.60 -13.78 24.59
C TRP A 19 -19.09 -13.84 24.20
N LEU A 20 -19.41 -13.92 22.90
CA LEU A 20 -20.79 -13.99 22.42
C LEU A 20 -21.50 -15.30 22.82
N ILE A 21 -20.79 -16.42 22.85
CA ILE A 21 -21.32 -17.70 23.31
C ILE A 21 -21.61 -17.64 24.81
N GLN A 22 -20.64 -17.18 25.63
CA GLN A 22 -20.81 -17.12 27.09
C GLN A 22 -21.90 -16.15 27.54
N THR A 23 -22.06 -15.01 26.84
CA THR A 23 -23.17 -14.07 27.10
C THR A 23 -24.54 -14.70 26.84
N LYS A 24 -24.68 -15.52 25.79
CA LYS A 24 -25.96 -16.16 25.42
C LYS A 24 -26.29 -17.42 26.22
N THR A 25 -25.32 -18.24 26.58
CA THR A 25 -25.58 -19.56 27.19
C THR A 25 -25.63 -19.54 28.72
N ALA A 26 -24.80 -18.72 29.37
CA ALA A 26 -24.62 -18.78 30.82
C ALA A 26 -25.13 -17.53 31.57
N GLY A 27 -25.36 -16.42 30.87
CA GLY A 27 -25.50 -15.11 31.51
C GLY A 27 -24.17 -14.72 32.16
N MET A 28 -23.39 -13.86 31.50
CA MET A 28 -22.07 -13.50 32.04
C MET A 28 -22.20 -12.67 33.31
N GLU A 29 -21.55 -13.12 34.38
CA GLU A 29 -21.30 -12.30 35.56
C GLU A 29 -20.47 -11.06 35.20
N GLU A 30 -20.76 -9.94 35.88
CA GLU A 30 -20.10 -8.65 35.66
C GLU A 30 -18.56 -8.73 35.80
N VAL A 31 -18.07 -9.64 36.65
CA VAL A 31 -16.63 -9.90 36.86
C VAL A 31 -15.97 -10.51 35.61
N THR A 32 -16.62 -11.49 35.00
CA THR A 32 -16.10 -12.18 33.80
C THR A 32 -16.13 -11.23 32.60
N GLN A 33 -17.19 -10.43 32.47
CA GLN A 33 -17.30 -9.40 31.43
C GLN A 33 -16.18 -8.34 31.54
N ARG A 34 -15.84 -7.90 32.76
CA ARG A 34 -14.69 -6.99 32.99
C ARG A 34 -13.36 -7.63 32.65
N ARG A 35 -13.18 -8.94 32.87
CA ARG A 35 -11.96 -9.67 32.47
C ARG A 35 -11.81 -9.71 30.96
N PHE A 36 -12.86 -10.08 30.22
CA PHE A 36 -12.83 -10.08 28.75
C PHE A 36 -12.47 -8.71 28.19
N LEU A 37 -13.08 -7.65 28.71
CA LEU A 37 -12.83 -6.30 28.21
C LEU A 37 -11.39 -5.84 28.50
N LYS A 38 -10.83 -6.16 29.67
CA LYS A 38 -9.41 -5.93 29.96
C LYS A 38 -8.50 -6.68 28.99
N THR A 39 -8.78 -7.97 28.73
CA THR A 39 -8.01 -8.77 27.79
C THR A 39 -8.07 -8.18 26.38
N THR A 40 -9.25 -7.77 25.91
CA THR A 40 -9.43 -7.10 24.63
C THR A 40 -8.63 -5.80 24.54
N LEU A 41 -8.62 -4.97 25.59
CA LEU A 41 -7.83 -3.73 25.62
C LEU A 41 -6.32 -4.01 25.55
N VAL A 42 -5.84 -5.04 26.26
CA VAL A 42 -4.42 -5.44 26.22
C VAL A 42 -4.04 -5.90 24.81
N ILE A 43 -4.85 -6.76 24.20
CA ILE A 43 -4.59 -7.24 22.83
C ILE A 43 -4.70 -6.09 21.82
N ALA A 44 -5.66 -5.17 21.96
CA ALA A 44 -5.78 -3.98 21.12
C ALA A 44 -4.55 -3.06 21.25
N GLY A 45 -4.01 -2.90 22.46
CA GLY A 45 -2.75 -2.19 22.68
C GLY A 45 -1.58 -2.87 21.98
N LEU A 46 -1.44 -4.19 22.10
CA LEU A 46 -0.38 -4.96 21.43
C LEU A 46 -0.50 -4.86 19.90
N VAL A 47 -1.70 -5.04 19.34
CA VAL A 47 -1.93 -4.92 17.89
C VAL A 47 -1.62 -3.49 17.41
N SER A 48 -2.03 -2.46 18.15
CA SER A 48 -1.72 -1.07 17.79
C SER A 48 -0.22 -0.80 17.77
N LEU A 49 0.53 -1.36 18.73
CA LEU A 49 2.00 -1.27 18.78
C LEU A 49 2.63 -1.96 17.55
N ILE A 50 2.21 -3.19 17.27
CA ILE A 50 2.68 -4.01 16.15
C ILE A 50 2.44 -3.28 14.82
N VAL A 51 1.22 -2.77 14.58
CA VAL A 51 0.86 -1.98 13.38
C VAL A 51 1.73 -0.73 13.26
N SER A 52 2.00 -0.05 14.37
CA SER A 52 2.80 1.18 14.37
C SER A 52 4.27 0.90 14.06
N ILE A 53 4.83 -0.21 14.56
CA ILE A 53 6.19 -0.66 14.21
C ILE A 53 6.28 -0.92 12.70
N GLY A 54 5.26 -1.55 12.10
CA GLY A 54 5.19 -1.72 10.64
C GLY A 54 5.15 -0.40 9.88
N ALA A 55 4.38 0.59 10.35
CA ALA A 55 4.35 1.91 9.73
C ALA A 55 5.70 2.66 9.87
N PHE A 56 6.42 2.47 10.98
CA PHE A 56 7.76 3.03 11.16
C PHE A 56 8.80 2.43 10.21
N SER A 57 8.73 1.13 9.90
CA SER A 57 9.68 0.51 8.97
C SER A 57 9.53 1.01 7.53
N GLN A 58 8.38 1.56 7.18
CA GLN A 58 8.04 2.05 5.83
C GLN A 58 8.24 3.57 5.68
N ASN A 59 9.01 4.21 6.57
CA ASN A 59 9.23 5.67 6.57
C ASN A 59 7.96 6.53 6.69
N HIS A 60 6.80 5.94 7.03
CA HIS A 60 5.54 6.65 7.28
C HIS A 60 5.45 7.14 8.73
N THR A 61 6.49 7.83 9.22
CA THR A 61 6.66 8.21 10.63
C THR A 61 5.54 9.09 11.16
N SER A 62 5.05 10.05 10.36
CA SER A 62 3.97 10.95 10.74
C SER A 62 2.64 10.21 10.94
N LEU A 63 2.31 9.27 10.05
CA LEU A 63 1.12 8.43 10.14
C LEU A 63 1.22 7.45 11.32
N ALA A 64 2.41 6.87 11.55
CA ALA A 64 2.67 5.99 12.69
C ALA A 64 2.46 6.72 14.04
N ILE A 65 2.99 7.93 14.17
CA ILE A 65 2.83 8.75 15.39
C ILE A 65 1.37 9.15 15.59
N LEU A 66 0.68 9.58 14.53
CA LEU A 66 -0.73 9.97 14.62
C LEU A 66 -1.61 8.76 15.00
N PHE A 67 -1.37 7.60 14.39
CA PHE A 67 -2.07 6.36 14.73
C PHE A 67 -1.79 5.89 16.17
N LEU A 68 -0.56 5.97 16.65
CA LEU A 68 -0.22 5.68 18.05
C LEU A 68 -0.91 6.64 19.01
N ALA A 69 -0.85 7.95 18.74
CA ALA A 69 -1.45 8.95 19.60
C ALA A 69 -2.97 8.77 19.69
N THR A 70 -3.64 8.60 18.56
CA THR A 70 -5.09 8.36 18.50
C THR A 70 -5.48 7.04 19.17
N SER A 71 -4.74 5.96 18.92
CA SER A 71 -4.97 4.66 19.57
C SER A 71 -4.75 4.71 21.08
N PHE A 72 -3.69 5.38 21.54
CA PHE A 72 -3.41 5.58 22.96
C PHE A 72 -4.52 6.39 23.64
N ILE A 73 -4.98 7.48 23.03
CA ILE A 73 -6.10 8.29 23.54
C ILE A 73 -7.39 7.48 23.60
N ALA A 74 -7.70 6.69 22.56
CA ALA A 74 -8.88 5.85 22.52
C ALA A 74 -8.85 4.76 23.61
N LEU A 75 -7.72 4.07 23.76
CA LEU A 75 -7.51 3.02 24.76
C LEU A 75 -7.59 3.58 26.19
N THR A 76 -6.91 4.70 26.47
CA THR A 76 -6.94 5.34 27.79
C THR A 76 -8.33 5.86 28.14
N ARG A 77 -9.04 6.51 27.22
CA ARG A 77 -10.44 6.94 27.44
C ARG A 77 -11.36 5.75 27.72
N THR A 78 -11.20 4.66 26.99
CA THR A 78 -12.02 3.45 27.18
C THR A 78 -11.72 2.77 28.52
N PHE A 79 -10.44 2.71 28.92
CA PHE A 79 -10.02 2.19 30.22
C PHE A 79 -10.56 3.04 31.39
N LEU A 80 -10.51 4.37 31.28
CA LEU A 80 -11.06 5.28 32.28
C LEU A 80 -12.59 5.16 32.39
N LYS A 81 -13.29 5.04 31.25
CA LYS A 81 -14.74 4.76 31.24
C LYS A 81 -15.09 3.42 31.89
N LEU A 82 -14.28 2.38 31.69
CA LEU A 82 -14.48 1.10 32.40
C LEU A 82 -14.38 1.20 33.92
N LYS A 83 -13.52 2.10 34.40
CA LYS A 83 -13.30 2.31 35.83
C LYS A 83 -14.48 3.03 36.47
N ASN A 84 -15.11 3.94 35.73
CA ASN A 84 -16.11 4.87 36.26
C ASN A 84 -17.57 4.50 35.93
N GLU A 85 -17.84 3.76 34.85
CA GLU A 85 -19.19 3.52 34.35
C GLU A 85 -19.43 2.05 33.95
N ARG A 86 -20.67 1.59 34.09
CA ARG A 86 -21.14 0.33 33.49
C ARG A 86 -21.35 0.54 31.99
N LEU A 87 -20.35 0.17 31.19
CA LEU A 87 -20.47 0.15 29.72
C LEU A 87 -21.54 -0.85 29.28
N LYS A 88 -22.43 -0.43 28.39
CA LYS A 88 -23.31 -1.35 27.65
C LYS A 88 -22.46 -2.11 26.64
N THR A 89 -22.04 -3.32 26.99
CA THR A 89 -21.15 -4.13 26.13
C THR A 89 -21.93 -5.08 25.22
N GLU A 90 -23.24 -4.91 25.06
CA GLU A 90 -24.10 -5.83 24.31
C GLU A 90 -23.63 -6.03 22.85
N PHE A 91 -23.05 -5.00 22.24
CA PHE A 91 -22.55 -5.03 20.86
C PHE A 91 -21.03 -5.19 20.74
N LEU A 92 -20.29 -5.14 21.85
CA LEU A 92 -18.82 -5.20 21.82
C LEU A 92 -18.28 -6.53 21.23
N PRO A 93 -18.85 -7.71 21.58
CA PRO A 93 -18.43 -8.98 20.97
C PRO A 93 -18.67 -9.00 19.45
N LEU A 94 -19.74 -8.37 18.97
CA LEU A 94 -20.06 -8.27 17.54
C LEU A 94 -19.01 -7.41 16.81
N TYR A 95 -18.61 -6.27 17.38
CA TYR A 95 -17.55 -5.45 16.78
C TYR A 95 -16.20 -6.17 16.71
N LEU A 96 -15.85 -6.98 17.72
CA LEU A 96 -14.63 -7.79 17.74
C LEU A 96 -14.61 -8.90 16.67
N ILE A 97 -15.78 -9.29 16.17
CA ILE A 97 -15.91 -10.28 15.10
C ILE A 97 -15.98 -9.57 13.74
N ILE A 98 -16.89 -8.61 13.60
CA ILE A 98 -17.22 -7.98 12.32
C ILE A 98 -16.07 -7.13 11.80
N VAL A 99 -15.43 -6.32 12.64
CA VAL A 99 -14.39 -5.39 12.18
C VAL A 99 -13.18 -6.14 11.59
N PRO A 100 -12.57 -7.14 12.26
CA PRO A 100 -11.46 -7.88 11.66
C PRO A 100 -11.84 -8.64 10.38
N ILE A 101 -13.05 -9.21 10.35
CA ILE A 101 -13.55 -9.92 9.17
C ILE A 101 -13.69 -8.94 8.01
N VAL A 102 -14.34 -7.80 8.21
CA VAL A 102 -14.51 -6.76 7.18
C VAL A 102 -13.15 -6.25 6.71
N VAL A 103 -12.19 -6.01 7.61
CA VAL A 103 -10.83 -5.58 7.24
C VAL A 103 -10.11 -6.64 6.41
N ALA A 104 -10.21 -7.91 6.79
CA ALA A 104 -9.62 -9.01 6.03
C ALA A 104 -10.27 -9.16 4.64
N PHE A 105 -11.61 -9.11 4.56
CA PHE A 105 -12.33 -9.17 3.29
C PHE A 105 -12.05 -7.93 2.42
N ALA A 106 -11.98 -6.74 3.01
CA ALA A 106 -11.62 -5.52 2.30
C ALA A 106 -10.22 -5.67 1.65
N ARG A 107 -9.27 -6.26 2.37
CA ARG A 107 -7.94 -6.56 1.84
C ARG A 107 -7.98 -7.52 0.65
N PHE A 108 -8.63 -8.67 0.79
CA PHE A 108 -8.69 -9.68 -0.27
C PHE A 108 -9.47 -9.21 -1.49
N GLY A 109 -10.55 -8.45 -1.30
CA GLY A 109 -11.46 -8.08 -2.38
C GLY A 109 -11.11 -6.78 -3.11
N PHE A 110 -10.46 -5.83 -2.44
CA PHE A 110 -10.37 -4.46 -2.97
C PHE A 110 -8.96 -3.98 -3.29
N ILE A 111 -7.92 -4.40 -2.56
CA ILE A 111 -6.58 -3.80 -2.75
C ILE A 111 -6.01 -4.14 -4.13
N GLU A 112 -5.97 -5.42 -4.50
CA GLU A 112 -5.44 -5.87 -5.80
C GLU A 112 -6.21 -5.22 -6.96
N ASN A 113 -7.54 -5.26 -6.90
CA ASN A 113 -8.42 -4.63 -7.89
C ASN A 113 -8.22 -3.11 -7.97
N ALA A 114 -8.02 -2.43 -6.83
CA ALA A 114 -7.77 -0.99 -6.79
C ALA A 114 -6.42 -0.62 -7.40
N VAL A 115 -5.36 -1.40 -7.11
CA VAL A 115 -4.03 -1.20 -7.71
C VAL A 115 -4.07 -1.44 -9.22
N GLU A 116 -4.75 -2.49 -9.67
CA GLU A 116 -4.91 -2.77 -11.11
C GLU A 116 -5.75 -1.69 -11.82
N MET A 117 -6.80 -1.19 -11.18
CA MET A 117 -7.61 -0.08 -11.69
C MET A 117 -6.80 1.22 -11.77
N SER A 118 -6.05 1.55 -10.71
CA SER A 118 -5.11 2.66 -10.67
C SER A 118 -4.13 2.58 -11.85
N ARG A 119 -3.51 1.42 -12.05
CA ARG A 119 -2.58 1.14 -13.13
C ARG A 119 -3.22 1.39 -14.50
N ARG A 120 -4.41 0.84 -14.76
CA ARG A 120 -5.12 1.00 -16.03
C ARG A 120 -5.45 2.47 -16.32
N ILE A 121 -5.95 3.20 -15.32
CA ILE A 121 -6.30 4.62 -15.49
C ILE A 121 -5.04 5.44 -15.76
N ALA A 122 -3.96 5.21 -15.02
CA ALA A 122 -2.70 5.91 -15.22
C ALA A 122 -2.07 5.60 -16.59
N ILE A 123 -2.13 4.36 -17.06
CA ILE A 123 -1.69 4.01 -18.43
C ILE A 123 -2.52 4.77 -19.46
N LYS A 124 -3.85 4.76 -19.32
CA LYS A 124 -4.74 5.47 -20.24
C LYS A 124 -4.49 6.97 -20.26
N ASN A 125 -4.35 7.61 -19.10
CA ASN A 125 -4.12 9.05 -18.99
C ASN A 125 -2.75 9.46 -19.57
N SER A 126 -1.78 8.56 -19.61
CA SER A 126 -0.47 8.80 -20.21
C SER A 126 -0.49 8.83 -21.75
N GLU A 127 -1.57 8.36 -22.40
CA GLU A 127 -1.67 8.35 -23.87
C GLU A 127 -1.46 9.73 -24.47
N THR A 128 -2.00 10.78 -23.84
CA THR A 128 -1.83 12.17 -24.27
C THR A 128 -0.36 12.60 -24.24
N LEU A 129 0.39 12.20 -23.21
CA LEU A 129 1.82 12.49 -23.08
C LEU A 129 2.61 11.75 -24.17
N ILE A 130 2.37 10.45 -24.32
CA ILE A 130 3.03 9.60 -25.33
C ILE A 130 2.77 10.16 -26.75
N GLN A 131 1.52 10.49 -27.07
CA GLN A 131 1.18 11.08 -28.37
C GLN A 131 1.88 12.41 -28.61
N SER A 132 2.01 13.25 -27.58
CA SER A 132 2.71 14.54 -27.68
C SER A 132 4.21 14.34 -27.95
N ILE A 133 4.84 13.36 -27.29
CA ILE A 133 6.25 13.00 -27.52
C ILE A 133 6.45 12.46 -28.94
N GLU A 134 5.59 11.56 -29.41
CA GLU A 134 5.67 11.00 -30.75
C GLU A 134 5.45 12.05 -31.84
N ASN A 135 4.53 13.00 -31.62
CA ASN A 135 4.30 14.11 -32.54
C ASN A 135 5.49 15.08 -32.57
N TYR A 136 6.12 15.34 -31.43
CA TYR A 136 7.36 16.11 -31.36
C TYR A 136 8.46 15.45 -32.21
N HIS A 137 8.66 14.13 -32.05
CA HIS A 137 9.63 13.37 -32.82
C HIS A 137 9.35 13.41 -34.33
N LYS A 138 8.09 13.26 -34.74
CA LYS A 138 7.70 13.39 -36.16
C LYS A 138 8.02 14.77 -36.76
N THR A 139 7.95 15.81 -35.96
CA THR A 139 8.13 17.20 -36.42
C THR A 139 9.60 17.61 -36.43
N HIS A 140 10.38 17.18 -35.44
CA HIS A 140 11.77 17.61 -35.24
C HIS A 140 12.82 16.55 -35.63
N GLY A 141 12.40 15.31 -35.86
CA GLY A 141 13.28 14.18 -36.21
C GLY A 141 14.05 13.58 -35.03
N HIS A 142 13.79 14.02 -33.81
CA HIS A 142 14.42 13.50 -32.58
C HIS A 142 13.46 13.62 -31.38
N TYR A 143 13.68 12.80 -30.35
CA TYR A 143 12.90 12.89 -29.12
C TYR A 143 13.34 14.09 -28.26
N PRO A 144 12.46 14.62 -27.39
CA PRO A 144 12.85 15.68 -26.45
C PRO A 144 14.02 15.23 -25.56
N ILE A 145 14.98 16.13 -25.34
CA ILE A 145 16.13 15.85 -24.46
C ILE A 145 15.77 15.85 -22.97
N SER A 146 14.65 16.48 -22.61
CA SER A 146 14.08 16.50 -21.26
C SER A 146 12.64 16.99 -21.32
N LEU A 147 11.80 16.51 -20.41
CA LEU A 147 10.47 17.06 -20.13
C LEU A 147 10.37 17.57 -18.69
N GLN A 148 11.51 17.84 -18.05
CA GLN A 148 11.54 18.36 -16.70
C GLN A 148 11.07 19.82 -16.70
N ALA A 149 9.96 20.07 -16.01
CA ALA A 149 9.35 21.38 -15.88
C ALA A 149 8.91 21.61 -14.43
N LEU A 150 8.81 22.88 -14.03
CA LEU A 150 8.28 23.26 -12.72
C LEU A 150 6.79 22.93 -12.59
N HIS A 151 6.06 23.06 -13.70
CA HIS A 151 4.64 22.77 -13.79
C HIS A 151 4.43 21.68 -14.84
N TYR A 152 3.77 20.60 -14.42
CA TYR A 152 3.44 19.50 -15.32
C TYR A 152 2.02 19.71 -15.85
N ASP A 153 1.91 19.89 -17.16
CA ASP A 153 0.61 20.12 -17.82
C ASP A 153 -0.19 18.82 -17.97
N ILE A 154 0.49 17.67 -17.95
CA ILE A 154 -0.14 16.35 -18.06
C ILE A 154 0.11 15.60 -16.76
N SER A 155 -0.96 15.41 -15.99
CA SER A 155 -0.92 14.70 -14.71
C SER A 155 -1.60 13.33 -14.81
N PRO A 156 -1.20 12.35 -13.98
CA PRO A 156 -1.85 11.05 -13.95
C PRO A 156 -3.32 11.09 -13.50
N GLU A 157 -3.71 12.07 -12.69
CA GLU A 157 -5.06 12.17 -12.09
C GLU A 157 -5.49 10.91 -11.30
N VAL A 158 -4.52 10.16 -10.78
CA VAL A 158 -4.75 8.94 -10.00
C VAL A 158 -4.17 9.10 -8.60
N ILE A 159 -4.95 8.73 -7.58
CA ILE A 159 -4.52 8.76 -6.19
C ILE A 159 -3.32 7.83 -5.99
N GLY A 160 -2.26 8.33 -5.35
CA GLY A 160 -1.05 7.56 -5.09
C GLY A 160 -0.01 7.61 -6.21
N ILE A 161 -0.30 8.29 -7.32
CA ILE A 161 0.63 8.52 -8.42
C ILE A 161 0.86 10.02 -8.57
N SER A 162 2.08 10.48 -8.26
CA SER A 162 2.39 11.91 -8.24
C SER A 162 2.51 12.50 -9.64
N GLN A 163 3.25 11.85 -10.53
CA GLN A 163 3.56 12.36 -11.87
C GLN A 163 4.07 11.25 -12.79
N TYR A 164 4.11 11.56 -14.09
CA TYR A 164 4.85 10.79 -15.07
C TYR A 164 6.30 11.27 -15.14
N PHE A 165 7.21 10.32 -15.25
CA PHE A 165 8.63 10.56 -15.46
C PHE A 165 8.99 10.19 -16.89
N TYR A 166 9.79 11.05 -17.52
CA TYR A 166 10.29 10.87 -18.87
C TYR A 166 11.80 10.69 -18.84
N GLU A 167 12.28 9.66 -19.52
CA GLU A 167 13.70 9.37 -19.65
C GLU A 167 14.03 9.13 -21.13
N PRO A 168 14.82 10.00 -21.78
CA PRO A 168 15.26 9.80 -23.16
C PRO A 168 16.45 8.84 -23.24
N ASN A 169 16.53 8.05 -24.31
CA ASN A 169 17.66 7.15 -24.57
C ASN A 169 17.89 6.98 -26.07
N GLY A 170 18.71 7.86 -26.64
CA GLY A 170 19.05 7.85 -28.06
C GLY A 170 17.80 7.94 -28.94
N ASN A 171 17.44 6.82 -29.58
CA ASN A 171 16.31 6.70 -30.50
C ASN A 171 15.04 6.13 -29.84
N SER A 172 14.99 6.08 -28.50
CA SER A 172 13.80 5.70 -27.75
C SER A 172 13.65 6.55 -26.49
N TYR A 173 12.57 6.30 -25.76
CA TYR A 173 12.29 6.93 -24.47
C TYR A 173 11.47 5.98 -23.61
N ASN A 174 11.50 6.24 -22.31
CA ASN A 174 10.58 5.68 -21.35
C ASN A 174 9.63 6.75 -20.83
N VAL A 175 8.40 6.32 -20.56
CA VAL A 175 7.49 7.02 -19.65
C VAL A 175 7.17 6.06 -18.52
N TYR A 176 7.42 6.46 -17.28
CA TYR A 176 7.09 5.62 -16.14
C TYR A 176 6.41 6.40 -15.02
N PHE A 177 5.74 5.67 -14.15
CA PHE A 177 5.21 6.22 -12.91
C PHE A 177 5.40 5.21 -11.79
N LYS A 178 5.48 5.76 -10.57
CA LYS A 178 5.59 4.99 -9.34
C LYS A 178 4.20 4.87 -8.71
N GLN A 179 3.83 3.66 -8.32
CA GLN A 179 2.62 3.43 -7.54
C GLN A 179 2.88 2.41 -6.44
N PHE A 180 1.91 2.32 -5.52
CA PHE A 180 1.92 1.33 -4.46
C PHE A 180 1.69 -0.07 -5.04
N SER A 181 2.52 -1.04 -4.66
CA SER A 181 2.32 -2.45 -5.02
C SER A 181 1.26 -3.11 -4.11
N ASP A 182 0.54 -4.10 -4.61
CA ASP A 182 -0.35 -4.94 -3.79
C ASP A 182 0.43 -5.74 -2.74
N GLU A 183 1.71 -6.00 -3.02
CA GLU A 183 2.73 -6.36 -2.04
C GLU A 183 3.08 -5.11 -1.21
N LEU A 184 2.33 -4.82 -0.14
CA LEU A 184 2.41 -3.57 0.65
C LEU A 184 3.79 -3.18 1.27
N ASP A 185 4.89 -3.85 0.92
CA ASP A 185 6.28 -3.49 1.24
C ASP A 185 7.10 -3.08 0.02
N ALA A 186 6.49 -3.10 -1.17
CA ALA A 186 7.14 -2.91 -2.44
C ALA A 186 6.55 -1.71 -3.17
N ASP A 187 7.43 -1.01 -3.87
CA ASP A 187 7.03 -0.02 -4.85
C ASP A 187 6.93 -0.70 -6.22
N GLU A 188 5.84 -0.40 -6.93
CA GLU A 188 5.69 -0.82 -8.31
C GLU A 188 6.06 0.34 -9.24
N ILE A 189 6.98 0.07 -10.16
CA ILE A 189 7.27 0.93 -11.30
C ILE A 189 6.54 0.39 -12.51
N VAL A 190 5.66 1.20 -13.08
CA VAL A 190 4.94 0.89 -14.30
C VAL A 190 5.52 1.74 -15.41
N MET A 191 6.02 1.10 -16.45
CA MET A 191 6.85 1.74 -17.47
C MET A 191 6.40 1.39 -18.87
N TYR A 192 6.24 2.41 -19.69
CA TYR A 192 6.20 2.31 -21.15
C TYR A 192 7.62 2.21 -21.68
N ASN A 193 7.94 1.08 -22.29
CA ASN A 193 9.26 0.77 -22.84
C ASN A 193 9.10 0.18 -24.25
N LYS A 194 9.17 1.05 -25.26
CA LYS A 194 8.86 0.72 -26.66
C LYS A 194 9.87 -0.23 -27.31
N LEU A 195 11.17 -0.04 -27.04
CA LEU A 195 12.24 -0.82 -27.67
C LEU A 195 12.89 -1.83 -26.72
N ASN A 196 12.47 -1.89 -25.46
CA ASN A 196 13.07 -2.74 -24.43
C ASN A 196 14.58 -2.47 -24.18
N GLU A 197 15.04 -1.25 -24.42
CA GLU A 197 16.47 -0.90 -24.39
C GLU A 197 16.94 -0.29 -23.06
N HIS A 198 16.01 0.09 -22.18
CA HIS A 198 16.35 0.82 -20.96
C HIS A 198 16.55 -0.06 -19.73
N TYR A 199 17.41 0.42 -18.83
CA TYR A 199 17.71 -0.19 -17.54
C TYR A 199 16.99 0.59 -16.45
N PHE A 200 16.29 -0.11 -15.55
CA PHE A 200 15.75 0.49 -14.34
C PHE A 200 16.26 -0.33 -13.15
N THR A 201 17.22 0.22 -12.40
CA THR A 201 17.83 -0.46 -11.26
C THR A 201 17.15 -0.01 -9.96
N ALA A 202 17.24 -0.86 -8.93
CA ALA A 202 16.75 -0.50 -7.60
C ALA A 202 17.55 0.68 -7.01
N HIS A 203 18.86 0.73 -7.30
CA HIS A 203 19.74 1.79 -6.83
C HIS A 203 20.45 2.46 -8.01
N SER A 204 20.51 3.79 -7.99
CA SER A 204 21.29 4.55 -8.97
C SER A 204 22.78 4.17 -8.94
N GLN A 205 23.27 3.75 -7.78
CA GLN A 205 24.64 3.27 -7.60
C GLN A 205 24.95 2.06 -8.47
N ASP A 206 23.97 1.18 -8.73
CA ASP A 206 24.20 0.02 -9.60
C ASP A 206 24.55 0.43 -11.04
N ILE A 207 23.95 1.52 -11.53
CA ILE A 207 24.26 2.07 -12.87
C ILE A 207 25.68 2.62 -12.92
N LEU A 208 26.19 3.13 -11.79
CA LEU A 208 27.53 3.71 -11.71
C LEU A 208 28.61 2.67 -11.47
N GLU A 209 28.27 1.54 -10.85
CA GLU A 209 29.22 0.48 -10.46
C GLU A 209 29.32 -0.66 -11.48
N TYR A 210 28.25 -0.98 -12.19
CA TYR A 210 28.17 -2.18 -13.03
C TYR A 210 27.89 -1.85 -14.50
N THR A 211 28.36 -2.70 -15.40
CA THR A 211 28.18 -2.55 -16.85
C THR A 211 27.89 -3.89 -17.51
N GLY A 212 27.20 -3.88 -18.65
CA GLY A 212 26.93 -5.09 -19.44
C GLY A 212 26.11 -6.14 -18.68
N GLU A 213 26.51 -7.40 -18.76
CA GLU A 213 25.79 -8.55 -18.18
C GLU A 213 25.57 -8.43 -16.65
N THR A 214 26.50 -7.80 -15.93
CA THR A 214 26.37 -7.60 -14.47
C THR A 214 25.30 -6.58 -14.10
N LEU A 215 25.10 -5.56 -14.93
CA LEU A 215 24.01 -4.59 -14.78
C LEU A 215 22.68 -5.22 -15.16
N GLU A 216 22.65 -6.12 -16.16
CA GLU A 216 21.45 -6.86 -16.55
C GLU A 216 20.90 -7.71 -15.41
N LEU A 217 21.76 -8.37 -14.63
CA LEU A 217 21.35 -9.13 -13.46
C LEU A 217 20.73 -8.27 -12.34
N ARG A 218 20.93 -6.95 -12.36
CA ARG A 218 20.45 -5.98 -11.34
C ARG A 218 19.31 -5.08 -11.83
N ARG A 219 18.78 -5.30 -13.03
CA ARG A 219 17.66 -4.55 -13.65
C ARG A 219 16.31 -4.60 -12.92
N GLY A 220 16.24 -5.18 -11.72
CA GLY A 220 14.94 -5.58 -11.14
C GLY A 220 14.22 -6.67 -11.95
N ASP A 221 14.89 -7.27 -12.95
CA ASP A 221 14.28 -8.18 -13.95
C ASP A 221 13.64 -9.44 -13.33
N ARG A 222 14.01 -9.83 -12.11
CA ARG A 222 13.43 -11.01 -11.43
C ARG A 222 11.94 -10.86 -11.13
N ARG A 223 11.37 -9.65 -11.14
CA ARG A 223 9.93 -9.38 -10.96
C ARG A 223 9.35 -8.50 -12.06
N ARG A 224 9.94 -8.53 -13.24
CA ARG A 224 9.41 -7.82 -14.40
C ARG A 224 8.26 -8.61 -15.02
N VAL A 225 7.10 -7.96 -15.18
CA VAL A 225 5.92 -8.57 -15.79
C VAL A 225 5.45 -7.71 -16.96
N GLN A 226 5.26 -8.34 -18.12
CA GLN A 226 4.62 -7.70 -19.27
C GLN A 226 3.14 -7.48 -18.96
N LEU A 227 2.67 -6.24 -19.09
CA LEU A 227 1.26 -5.90 -18.89
C LEU A 227 0.46 -6.16 -20.16
N SER A 228 -0.87 -6.27 -20.02
CA SER A 228 -1.79 -6.45 -21.15
C SER A 228 -1.78 -5.26 -22.12
N ALA A 229 -1.41 -4.08 -21.64
CA ALA A 229 -1.20 -2.92 -22.50
C ALA A 229 0.14 -3.07 -23.26
N PRO A 230 0.15 -2.86 -24.59
CA PRO A 230 1.33 -3.09 -25.40
C PRO A 230 2.48 -2.14 -25.02
N ASN A 231 3.70 -2.68 -24.96
CA ASN A 231 4.92 -1.97 -24.55
C ASN A 231 4.96 -1.51 -23.09
N TRP A 232 3.97 -1.89 -22.27
CA TRP A 232 3.97 -1.58 -20.85
C TRP A 232 4.48 -2.74 -20.01
N ILE A 233 5.33 -2.45 -19.05
CA ILE A 233 5.86 -3.40 -18.09
C ILE A 233 5.62 -2.92 -16.67
N SER A 234 5.51 -3.87 -15.76
CA SER A 234 5.53 -3.65 -14.32
C SER A 234 6.82 -4.22 -13.76
N ILE A 235 7.44 -3.51 -12.82
CA ILE A 235 8.64 -3.92 -12.09
C ILE A 235 8.38 -3.67 -10.61
N ASN A 236 8.41 -4.73 -9.80
CA ASN A 236 8.27 -4.64 -8.35
C ASN A 236 9.66 -4.61 -7.69
N PHE A 237 9.88 -3.63 -6.81
CA PHE A 237 11.10 -3.49 -6.01
C PHE A 237 10.80 -3.82 -4.54
N GLU A 238 11.50 -4.80 -3.98
CA GLU A 238 11.48 -5.16 -2.55
C GLU A 238 12.51 -4.39 -1.71
#